data_AF-A0A2Y9D102-F1
#
_entry.id   AF-A0A2Y9D102-F1
#
_cell.length_a   1.000
_cell.length_b   1.000
_cell.length_c   1.000
_cell.angle_alpha   90.00
_cell.angle_beta   90.00
_cell.angle_gamma   90.00
#
_symmetry.space_group_name_H-M   'P 1'
#
loop_
_entity.id
_entity.type
_entity.pdbx_description
1 polymer ?
#
loop_
_entity_poly.entity_id
_entity_poly.type
_entity_poly.pdbx_seq_one_letter_code
_entity_poly.pdbx_strand_id
1 'polypeptide(L)'
;MYQPYLQQAVQSLQTLSSDELRQLLEDDEKLDERVNEAVQSLESSKDLIIGENRSLAETNLNFEPKMVELRSRVQELAEECRTLGESVKEKSTQLASKSEKNNAETVLALLQTAAAESEEESEKIVKQLLDSELTVDAYVEQFMSIRKLMHSRKLKAEKMTELLRSNRHTTQRFDAGYGPSSMPYPASEPARPGSFYVPPGMAAPSTAVPYPVGPSSMPMPMAMFRPPQF
;
A
#
# COMPACT_ATOMS: atom_id res chain seq x y z
N MET A 1 -9.98 -44.35 -29.53
CA MET A 1 -11.16 -43.99 -28.70
C MET A 1 -12.27 -45.04 -28.76
N TYR A 2 -12.57 -45.67 -29.90
CA TYR A 2 -13.71 -46.60 -30.01
C TYR A 2 -13.43 -48.05 -29.55
N GLN A 3 -12.16 -48.43 -29.41
CA GLN A 3 -11.70 -49.77 -29.00
C GLN A 3 -12.45 -50.39 -27.78
N PRO A 4 -12.69 -49.67 -26.67
CA PRO A 4 -13.40 -50.24 -25.52
C PRO A 4 -14.88 -50.54 -25.81
N TYR A 5 -15.57 -49.68 -26.55
CA TYR A 5 -16.97 -49.90 -26.95
C TYR A 5 -17.08 -51.06 -27.94
N LEU A 6 -16.08 -51.20 -28.82
CA LEU A 6 -15.99 -52.31 -29.77
C LEU A 6 -15.73 -53.64 -29.04
N GLN A 7 -14.89 -53.65 -28.00
CA GLN A 7 -14.74 -54.82 -27.12
C GLN A 7 -16.02 -55.15 -26.36
N GLN A 8 -16.72 -54.15 -25.82
CA GLN A 8 -18.00 -54.35 -25.13
C GLN A 8 -19.07 -54.95 -26.06
N ALA A 9 -19.15 -54.45 -27.30
CA ALA A 9 -20.03 -55.01 -28.33
C ALA A 9 -19.67 -56.47 -28.64
N VAL A 10 -18.38 -56.77 -28.88
CA VAL A 10 -17.91 -58.14 -29.13
C VAL A 10 -18.18 -59.08 -27.95
N GLN A 11 -18.02 -58.60 -26.71
CA GLN A 11 -18.30 -59.38 -25.51
C GLN A 11 -19.80 -59.71 -25.39
N SER A 12 -20.68 -58.77 -25.76
CA SER A 12 -22.13 -58.98 -25.79
C SER A 12 -22.57 -59.97 -26.88
N LEU A 13 -21.81 -60.07 -27.97
CA LEU A 13 -22.05 -61.03 -29.04
C LEU A 13 -21.64 -62.46 -28.66
N GLN A 14 -20.60 -62.61 -27.83
CA GLN A 14 -20.11 -63.92 -27.38
C GLN A 14 -21.08 -64.68 -26.45
N THR A 15 -22.07 -63.99 -25.88
CA THR A 15 -23.07 -64.61 -24.99
C THR A 15 -24.29 -65.17 -25.73
N LEU A 16 -24.39 -64.96 -27.04
CA LEU A 16 -25.51 -65.40 -27.88
C LEU A 16 -25.26 -66.78 -28.48
N SER A 17 -26.34 -67.53 -28.72
CA SER A 17 -26.31 -68.82 -29.41
C SER A 17 -26.15 -68.67 -30.93
N SER A 18 -25.79 -69.76 -31.62
CA SER A 18 -25.59 -69.74 -33.08
C SER A 18 -26.87 -69.39 -33.86
N ASP A 19 -28.05 -69.72 -33.34
CA ASP A 19 -29.33 -69.38 -33.99
C ASP A 19 -29.67 -67.90 -33.80
N GLU A 20 -29.40 -67.35 -32.61
CA GLU A 20 -29.59 -65.92 -32.32
C GLU A 20 -28.61 -65.03 -33.11
N LEU A 21 -27.35 -65.47 -33.28
CA LEU A 21 -26.37 -64.78 -34.11
C LEU A 21 -26.74 -64.79 -35.60
N ARG A 22 -27.33 -65.89 -36.09
CA ARG A 22 -27.85 -65.97 -37.48
C ARG A 22 -29.03 -65.03 -37.67
N GLN A 23 -29.94 -64.99 -36.70
CA GLN A 23 -31.09 -64.09 -36.74
C GLN A 23 -30.67 -62.62 -36.65
N LEU A 24 -29.63 -62.30 -35.88
CA LEU A 24 -29.05 -60.96 -35.80
C LEU A 24 -28.37 -60.53 -37.11
N LEU A 25 -27.78 -61.49 -37.85
CA LEU A 25 -27.15 -61.23 -39.15
C LEU A 25 -28.17 -61.03 -40.28
N GLU A 26 -29.37 -61.58 -40.15
CA GLU A 26 -30.46 -61.44 -41.13
C GLU A 26 -31.34 -60.20 -40.90
N ASP A 27 -31.18 -59.50 -39.77
CA ASP A 27 -32.03 -58.40 -39.33
C ASP A 27 -31.19 -57.16 -38.96
N ASP A 28 -31.02 -56.26 -39.92
CA ASP A 28 -30.22 -55.04 -39.78
C ASP A 28 -30.74 -54.11 -38.67
N GLU A 29 -32.06 -54.08 -38.39
CA GLU A 29 -32.61 -53.25 -37.30
C GLU A 29 -32.14 -53.74 -35.92
N LYS A 30 -32.08 -55.06 -35.71
CA LYS A 30 -31.55 -55.63 -34.46
C LYS A 30 -30.05 -55.43 -34.31
N LEU A 31 -29.32 -55.41 -35.42
CA LEU A 31 -27.89 -55.10 -35.42
C LEU A 31 -27.66 -53.64 -34.98
N ASP A 32 -28.44 -52.70 -35.54
CA ASP A 32 -28.38 -51.27 -35.19
C ASP A 32 -28.78 -51.01 -33.73
N GLU A 33 -29.80 -51.70 -33.19
CA GLU A 33 -30.12 -51.65 -31.76
C GLU A 33 -28.93 -52.04 -30.89
N ARG A 34 -28.19 -53.07 -31.27
CA ARG A 34 -27.00 -53.53 -30.54
C ARG A 34 -25.84 -52.54 -30.61
N VAL A 35 -25.68 -51.86 -31.73
CA VAL A 35 -24.70 -50.77 -31.87
C VAL A 35 -25.09 -49.57 -31.00
N ASN A 36 -26.38 -49.20 -30.97
CA ASN A 36 -26.87 -48.14 -30.09
C ASN A 36 -26.64 -48.48 -28.61
N GLU A 37 -26.89 -49.72 -28.18
CA GLU A 37 -26.57 -50.14 -26.80
C GLU A 37 -25.07 -50.03 -26.48
N ALA A 38 -24.19 -50.37 -27.42
CA ALA A 38 -22.74 -50.25 -27.22
C ALA A 38 -22.26 -48.79 -27.09
N VAL A 39 -22.95 -47.85 -27.74
CA VAL A 39 -22.60 -46.41 -27.73
C VAL A 39 -23.39 -45.60 -26.71
N GLN A 40 -24.48 -46.14 -26.15
CA GLN A 40 -25.35 -45.46 -25.18
C GLN A 40 -24.60 -44.92 -23.95
N SER A 41 -23.56 -45.61 -23.49
CA SER A 41 -22.72 -45.14 -22.38
C SER A 41 -21.91 -43.89 -22.74
N LEU A 42 -21.47 -43.78 -23.99
CA LEU A 42 -20.78 -42.60 -24.53
C LEU A 42 -21.75 -41.44 -24.72
N GLU A 43 -22.98 -41.69 -25.18
CA GLU A 43 -24.02 -40.68 -25.27
C GLU A 43 -24.40 -40.13 -23.88
N SER A 44 -24.59 -41.03 -22.91
CA SER A 44 -24.85 -40.64 -21.52
C SER A 44 -23.72 -39.80 -20.94
N SER A 45 -22.47 -40.19 -21.18
CA SER A 45 -21.29 -39.42 -20.73
C SER A 45 -21.20 -38.05 -21.42
N LYS A 46 -21.53 -37.98 -22.71
CA LYS A 46 -21.59 -36.72 -23.46
C LYS A 46 -22.63 -35.78 -22.85
N ASP A 47 -23.84 -36.28 -22.58
CA ASP A 47 -24.92 -35.46 -22.03
C ASP A 47 -24.61 -34.96 -20.62
N LEU A 48 -23.96 -35.80 -19.79
CA LEU A 48 -23.43 -35.38 -18.49
C LEU A 48 -22.43 -34.23 -18.62
N ILE A 49 -21.42 -34.37 -19.48
CA ILE A 49 -20.39 -33.34 -19.69
C ILE A 49 -21.00 -32.05 -20.25
N ILE A 50 -21.95 -32.14 -21.16
CA ILE A 50 -22.67 -30.97 -21.69
C ILE A 50 -23.46 -30.28 -20.57
N GLY A 51 -24.15 -31.04 -19.72
CA GLY A 51 -24.86 -30.53 -18.56
C GLY A 51 -23.93 -29.82 -17.57
N GLU A 52 -22.81 -30.45 -17.23
CA GLU A 52 -21.79 -29.86 -16.34
C GLU A 52 -21.17 -28.59 -16.93
N ASN A 53 -20.77 -28.62 -18.21
CA ASN A 53 -20.19 -27.47 -18.89
C ASN A 53 -21.18 -26.31 -18.95
N ARG A 54 -22.46 -26.60 -19.24
CA ARG A 54 -23.53 -25.60 -19.25
C ARG A 54 -23.73 -24.99 -17.86
N SER A 55 -23.80 -25.81 -16.81
CA SER A 55 -23.92 -25.31 -15.43
C SER A 55 -22.73 -24.44 -15.03
N LEU A 56 -21.51 -24.84 -15.40
CA LEU A 56 -20.31 -24.03 -15.19
C LEU A 56 -20.34 -22.72 -15.98
N ALA A 57 -20.78 -22.74 -17.24
CA ALA A 57 -20.92 -21.54 -18.04
C ALA A 57 -21.95 -20.57 -17.45
N GLU A 58 -23.12 -21.07 -17.04
CA GLU A 58 -24.18 -20.27 -16.41
C GLU A 58 -23.71 -19.66 -15.08
N THR A 59 -23.01 -20.43 -14.24
CA THR A 59 -22.44 -19.89 -12.98
C THR A 59 -21.36 -18.85 -13.23
N ASN A 60 -20.46 -19.07 -14.20
CA ASN A 60 -19.44 -18.09 -14.58
C ASN A 60 -20.06 -16.78 -15.09
N LEU A 61 -21.09 -16.87 -15.95
CA LEU A 61 -21.83 -15.69 -16.43
C LEU A 61 -22.52 -14.95 -15.29
N ASN A 62 -23.05 -15.66 -14.29
CA ASN A 62 -23.63 -15.02 -13.10
C ASN A 62 -22.60 -14.31 -12.22
N PHE A 63 -21.33 -14.72 -12.24
CA PHE A 63 -20.27 -14.04 -11.47
C PHE A 63 -19.69 -12.81 -12.18
N GLU A 64 -19.77 -12.75 -13.52
CA GLU A 64 -19.29 -11.63 -14.32
C GLU A 64 -19.79 -10.25 -13.84
N PRO A 65 -21.10 -10.01 -13.60
CA PRO A 65 -21.57 -8.68 -13.18
C PRO A 65 -20.97 -8.26 -11.84
N LYS A 66 -20.86 -9.19 -10.89
CA LYS A 66 -20.25 -8.91 -9.57
C LYS A 66 -18.76 -8.62 -9.71
N MET A 67 -18.06 -9.31 -10.61
CA MET A 67 -16.64 -9.05 -10.87
C MET A 67 -16.44 -7.67 -11.51
N VAL A 68 -17.30 -7.28 -12.44
CA VAL A 68 -17.27 -5.94 -13.07
C VAL A 68 -17.54 -4.86 -12.03
N GLU A 69 -18.56 -5.03 -11.19
CA GLU A 69 -18.89 -4.09 -10.10
C GLU A 69 -17.72 -3.90 -9.14
N LEU A 70 -17.13 -5.00 -8.65
CA LEU A 70 -15.99 -4.94 -7.73
C LEU A 70 -14.77 -4.29 -8.37
N ARG A 71 -14.49 -4.56 -9.65
CA ARG A 71 -13.40 -3.90 -10.39
C ARG A 71 -13.64 -2.40 -10.52
N SER A 72 -14.87 -1.98 -10.87
CA SER A 72 -15.26 -0.57 -10.92
C SER A 72 -15.05 0.08 -9.55
N ARG A 73 -15.50 -0.57 -8.48
CA ARG A 73 -15.38 -0.03 -7.12
C ARG A 73 -13.92 0.12 -6.69
N VAL A 74 -13.06 -0.84 -7.01
CA VAL A 74 -11.62 -0.74 -6.75
C VAL A 74 -11.00 0.40 -7.53
N GLN A 75 -11.39 0.60 -8.79
CA GLN A 75 -10.89 1.70 -9.60
C GLN A 75 -11.31 3.06 -9.02
N GLU A 76 -12.58 3.24 -8.66
CA GLU A 76 -13.08 4.45 -8.00
C GLU A 76 -12.31 4.74 -6.71
N LEU A 77 -12.11 3.73 -5.86
CA LEU A 77 -11.40 3.90 -4.60
C LEU A 77 -9.93 4.25 -4.83
N ALA A 78 -9.29 3.67 -5.85
CA ALA A 78 -7.92 3.99 -6.21
C ALA A 78 -7.78 5.44 -6.71
N GLU A 79 -8.74 5.91 -7.51
CA GLU A 79 -8.82 7.30 -7.96
C GLU A 79 -9.06 8.26 -6.77
N GLU A 80 -9.96 7.92 -5.85
CA GLU A 80 -10.18 8.67 -4.61
C GLU A 80 -8.91 8.73 -3.76
N CYS A 81 -8.26 7.59 -3.51
CA CYS A 81 -6.98 7.55 -2.78
C CYS A 81 -5.90 8.40 -3.46
N ARG A 82 -5.83 8.39 -4.80
CA ARG A 82 -4.89 9.21 -5.55
C ARG A 82 -5.15 10.70 -5.34
N THR A 83 -6.40 11.14 -5.51
CA THR A 83 -6.77 12.57 -5.34
C THR A 83 -6.56 13.03 -3.90
N LEU A 84 -6.91 12.22 -2.90
CA LEU A 84 -6.61 12.52 -1.50
C LEU A 84 -5.09 12.55 -1.25
N GLY A 85 -4.34 11.62 -1.81
CA GLY A 85 -2.88 11.58 -1.71
C GLY A 85 -2.22 12.83 -2.29
N GLU A 86 -2.69 13.29 -3.45
CA GLU A 86 -2.26 14.55 -4.07
C GLU A 86 -2.60 15.76 -3.18
N SER A 87 -3.81 15.83 -2.62
CA SER A 87 -4.22 16.90 -1.70
C SER A 87 -3.39 16.92 -0.41
N VAL A 88 -3.09 15.74 0.16
CA VAL A 88 -2.23 15.63 1.36
C VAL A 88 -0.81 16.08 1.04
N LYS A 89 -0.27 15.65 -0.12
CA LYS A 89 1.06 16.07 -0.57
C LYS A 89 1.13 17.59 -0.74
N GLU A 90 0.12 18.20 -1.36
CA GLU A 90 0.05 19.65 -1.53
C GLU A 90 -0.03 20.38 -0.19
N LYS A 91 -0.90 19.93 0.73
CA LYS A 91 -0.98 20.52 2.08
C LYS A 91 0.32 20.38 2.86
N SER A 92 1.00 19.24 2.70
CA SER A 92 2.31 18.99 3.31
C SER A 92 3.38 19.93 2.77
N THR A 93 3.46 20.13 1.45
CA THR A 93 4.43 21.07 0.85
C THR A 93 4.11 22.52 1.23
N GLN A 94 2.84 22.92 1.27
CA GLN A 94 2.43 24.22 1.76
C GLN A 94 2.83 24.42 3.23
N LEU A 95 2.61 23.42 4.09
CA LEU A 95 2.99 23.47 5.49
C LEU A 95 4.52 23.56 5.65
N ALA A 96 5.28 22.76 4.91
CA ALA A 96 6.74 22.79 4.92
C ALA A 96 7.26 24.18 4.51
N SER A 97 6.74 24.76 3.44
CA SER A 97 7.14 26.11 2.99
C SER A 97 6.81 27.21 4.00
N LYS A 98 5.65 27.11 4.69
CA LYS A 98 5.27 28.04 5.76
C LYS A 98 6.13 27.83 7.00
N SER A 99 6.47 26.59 7.32
CA SER A 99 7.34 26.25 8.45
C SER A 99 8.78 26.70 8.21
N GLU A 100 9.28 26.66 6.97
CA GLU A 100 10.60 27.16 6.61
C GLU A 100 10.67 28.68 6.76
N LYS A 101 9.67 29.40 6.21
CA LYS A 101 9.58 30.87 6.34
C LYS A 101 9.38 31.34 7.77
N ASN A 102 8.62 30.59 8.57
CA ASN A 102 8.36 30.90 9.97
C ASN A 102 9.21 30.05 10.92
N ASN A 103 10.33 29.50 10.44
CA ASN A 103 11.22 28.76 11.32
C ASN A 103 11.70 29.72 12.42
N ALA A 104 11.45 29.35 13.66
CA ALA A 104 11.71 30.20 14.80
C ALA A 104 13.20 30.58 14.92
N GLU A 105 14.11 29.70 14.46
CA GLU A 105 15.54 30.01 14.38
C GLU A 105 15.84 31.08 13.30
N THR A 106 15.21 30.98 12.13
CA THR A 106 15.33 31.99 11.06
C THR A 106 14.78 33.33 11.51
N VAL A 107 13.61 33.35 12.16
CA VAL A 107 13.01 34.58 12.70
C VAL A 107 13.89 35.21 13.79
N LEU A 108 14.50 34.40 14.66
CA LEU A 108 15.45 34.90 15.66
C LEU A 108 16.67 35.55 15.01
N ALA A 109 17.27 34.91 14.00
CA ALA A 109 18.42 35.45 13.28
C ALA A 109 18.09 36.78 12.58
N LEU A 110 16.93 36.87 11.93
CA LEU A 110 16.44 38.10 11.32
C LEU A 110 16.23 39.20 12.37
N LEU A 111 15.67 38.87 13.53
CA LEU A 111 15.45 39.83 14.60
C LEU A 111 16.76 40.34 15.22
N GLN A 112 17.77 39.48 15.36
CA GLN A 112 19.11 39.86 15.78
C GLN A 112 19.79 40.78 14.77
N THR A 113 19.64 40.48 13.48
CA THR A 113 20.15 41.32 12.37
C THR A 113 19.49 42.70 12.41
N ALA A 114 18.16 42.77 12.50
CA ALA A 114 17.43 44.03 12.59
C ALA A 114 17.78 44.83 13.87
N ALA A 115 18.15 44.16 14.97
CA ALA A 115 18.62 44.83 16.18
C ALA A 115 20.01 45.48 15.94
N ALA A 116 20.94 44.75 15.30
CA ALA A 116 22.26 45.26 14.94
C ALA A 116 22.18 46.42 13.93
N GLU A 117 21.31 46.32 12.92
CA GLU A 117 21.06 47.42 11.96
C GLU A 117 20.55 48.69 12.68
N SER A 118 19.69 48.55 13.68
CA SER A 118 19.21 49.69 14.48
C SER A 118 20.31 50.28 15.36
N GLU A 119 21.24 49.45 15.82
CA GLU A 119 22.40 49.89 16.59
C GLU A 119 23.34 50.71 15.70
N GLU A 120 23.66 50.22 14.50
CA GLU A 120 24.43 50.94 13.49
C GLU A 120 23.77 52.26 13.09
N GLU A 121 22.45 52.26 12.87
CA GLU A 121 21.69 53.50 12.58
C GLU A 121 21.77 54.50 13.74
N SER A 122 21.72 54.02 14.99
CA SER A 122 21.90 54.87 16.16
C SER A 122 23.31 55.46 16.25
N GLU A 123 24.34 54.70 15.87
CA GLU A 123 25.72 55.20 15.80
C GLU A 123 25.89 56.21 14.66
N LYS A 124 25.21 56.01 13.53
CA LYS A 124 25.22 56.97 12.42
C LYS A 124 24.62 58.31 12.85
N ILE A 125 23.52 58.30 13.59
CA ILE A 125 22.91 59.53 14.15
C ILE A 125 23.88 60.24 15.12
N VAL A 126 24.64 59.50 15.92
CA VAL A 126 25.68 60.07 16.78
C VAL A 126 26.80 60.72 15.95
N LYS A 127 27.26 60.05 14.89
CA LYS A 127 28.29 60.61 13.99
C LYS A 127 27.81 61.91 13.34
N GLN A 128 26.58 61.96 12.83
CA GLN A 128 25.99 63.17 12.25
C GLN A 128 25.94 64.34 13.23
N LEU A 129 25.69 64.08 14.51
CA LEU A 129 25.78 65.12 15.55
C LEU A 129 27.22 65.63 15.72
N LEU A 130 28.20 64.72 15.77
CA LEU A 130 29.62 65.07 15.94
C LEU A 130 30.17 65.86 14.74
N ASP A 131 29.71 65.53 13.54
CA ASP A 131 30.06 66.22 12.29
C ASP A 131 29.28 67.54 12.12
N SER A 132 28.46 67.93 13.11
CA SER A 132 27.60 69.12 13.10
C SER A 132 26.57 69.15 11.95
N GLU A 133 26.24 67.99 11.38
CA GLU A 133 25.20 67.82 10.35
C GLU A 133 23.78 67.78 10.94
N LEU A 134 23.66 67.56 12.26
CA LEU A 134 22.40 67.42 12.97
C LEU A 134 22.31 68.35 14.18
N THR A 135 21.20 69.04 14.36
CA THR A 135 20.94 69.87 15.54
C THR A 135 20.70 69.00 16.78
N VAL A 136 21.05 69.53 17.97
CA VAL A 136 20.89 68.80 19.24
C VAL A 136 19.45 68.34 19.49
N ASP A 137 18.45 69.18 19.23
CA ASP A 137 17.04 68.81 19.45
C ASP A 137 16.60 67.65 18.54
N ALA A 138 16.96 67.71 17.25
CA ALA A 138 16.67 66.64 16.29
C ALA A 138 17.44 65.34 16.61
N TYR A 139 18.66 65.44 17.13
CA TYR A 139 19.42 64.29 17.63
C TYR A 139 18.68 63.59 18.77
N VAL A 140 18.24 64.33 19.78
CA VAL A 140 17.57 63.73 20.95
C VAL A 140 16.31 62.98 20.51
N GLU A 141 15.51 63.55 19.61
CA GLU A 141 14.29 62.88 19.11
C GLU A 141 14.61 61.59 18.33
N GLN A 142 15.52 61.66 17.34
CA GLN A 142 15.84 60.52 16.48
C GLN A 142 16.59 59.42 17.24
N PHE A 143 17.58 59.80 18.06
CA PHE A 143 18.39 58.86 18.83
C PHE A 143 17.55 58.11 19.86
N MET A 144 16.65 58.80 20.58
CA MET A 144 15.79 58.15 21.57
C MET A 144 14.80 57.19 20.90
N SER A 145 14.26 57.56 19.74
CA SER A 145 13.36 56.70 18.96
C SER A 145 14.07 55.41 18.50
N ILE A 146 15.22 55.53 17.84
CA ILE A 146 15.94 54.36 17.32
C ILE A 146 16.52 53.49 18.43
N ARG A 147 17.03 54.08 19.53
CA ARG A 147 17.56 53.31 20.67
C ARG A 147 16.46 52.55 21.40
N LYS A 148 15.26 53.13 21.53
CA LYS A 148 14.09 52.43 22.07
C LYS A 148 13.70 51.24 21.20
N LEU A 149 13.72 51.40 19.87
CA LEU A 149 13.46 50.31 18.93
C LEU A 149 14.53 49.21 19.02
N MET A 150 15.81 49.58 19.03
CA MET A 150 16.95 48.66 19.18
C MET A 150 16.83 47.84 20.47
N HIS A 151 16.65 48.49 21.63
CA HIS A 151 16.51 47.79 22.90
C HIS A 151 15.28 46.89 22.94
N SER A 152 14.17 47.29 22.32
CA SER A 152 12.98 46.44 22.19
C SER A 152 13.26 45.19 21.34
N ARG A 153 13.95 45.34 20.20
CA ARG A 153 14.33 44.22 19.32
C ARG A 153 15.30 43.27 20.04
N LYS A 154 16.31 43.81 20.73
CA LYS A 154 17.28 43.03 21.52
C LYS A 154 16.60 42.22 22.64
N LEU A 155 15.73 42.85 23.42
CA LEU A 155 14.97 42.17 24.48
C LEU A 155 14.09 41.05 23.91
N LYS A 156 13.41 41.31 22.78
CA LYS A 156 12.58 40.29 22.10
C LYS A 156 13.44 39.12 21.58
N ALA A 157 14.62 39.37 21.04
CA ALA A 157 15.55 38.33 20.60
C ALA A 157 16.07 37.48 21.77
N GLU A 158 16.44 38.11 22.89
CA GLU A 158 16.85 37.41 24.12
C GLU A 158 15.72 36.51 24.65
N LYS A 159 14.49 37.04 24.72
CA LYS A 159 13.32 36.26 25.16
C LYS A 159 12.99 35.12 24.22
N MET A 160 13.08 35.33 22.92
CA MET A 160 12.88 34.27 21.93
C MET A 160 13.95 33.17 22.04
N THR A 161 15.20 33.55 22.29
CA THR A 161 16.31 32.60 22.54
C THR A 161 16.02 31.75 23.79
N GLU A 162 15.55 32.38 24.87
CA GLU A 162 15.17 31.69 26.11
C GLU A 162 14.02 30.68 25.88
N LEU A 163 13.00 31.07 25.10
CA LEU A 163 11.88 30.19 24.74
C LEU A 163 12.34 29.00 23.91
N LEU A 164 13.21 29.22 22.91
CA LEU A 164 13.75 28.14 22.08
C LEU A 164 14.60 27.17 22.90
N ARG A 165 15.42 27.68 23.83
CA ARG A 165 16.20 26.83 24.74
C ARG A 165 15.32 26.02 25.69
N SER A 166 14.27 26.63 26.24
CA SER A 166 13.32 25.98 27.16
C SER A 166 12.49 24.92 26.44
N ASN A 167 12.04 25.20 25.21
CA ASN A 167 11.28 24.24 24.41
C ASN A 167 12.10 22.97 24.13
N ARG A 168 13.38 23.10 23.78
CA ARG A 168 14.28 21.94 23.57
C ARG A 168 14.43 21.09 24.84
N HIS A 169 14.40 21.71 26.02
CA HIS A 169 14.48 21.01 27.30
C HIS A 169 13.18 20.25 27.64
N THR A 170 12.02 20.78 27.24
CA THR A 170 10.73 20.09 27.36
C THR A 170 10.63 18.91 26.40
N THR A 171 11.04 19.07 25.13
CA THR A 171 10.98 17.97 24.14
C THR A 171 11.88 16.78 24.54
N GLN A 172 13.07 17.04 25.10
CA GLN A 172 13.95 15.98 25.60
C GLN A 172 13.37 15.22 26.81
N ARG A 173 12.45 15.82 27.59
CA ARG A 173 11.77 15.13 28.70
C ARG A 173 10.62 14.23 28.23
N PHE A 174 10.01 14.53 27.09
CA PHE A 174 8.97 13.68 26.49
C PHE A 174 9.54 12.57 25.59
N ASP A 175 10.76 12.74 25.07
CA ASP A 175 11.46 11.71 24.28
C ASP A 175 12.15 10.63 25.15
N ALA A 176 12.25 10.85 26.46
CA ALA A 176 12.78 9.88 27.43
C ALA A 176 11.78 8.80 27.86
N GLY A 177 10.69 8.54 27.11
CA GLY A 177 9.75 7.50 27.54
C GLY A 177 8.55 7.14 26.66
N TYR A 178 8.32 7.79 25.51
CA TYR A 178 7.18 7.44 24.64
C TYR A 178 7.52 7.53 23.15
N GLY A 179 8.54 6.78 22.72
CA GLY A 179 8.54 6.22 21.36
C GLY A 179 7.49 5.09 21.24
N PRO A 180 7.13 4.64 20.03
CA PRO A 180 6.07 3.63 19.79
C PRO A 180 6.39 2.21 20.31
N SER A 181 7.30 2.06 21.27
CA SER A 181 7.67 0.80 21.91
C SER A 181 6.93 0.51 23.23
N SER A 182 5.95 1.33 23.64
CA SER A 182 5.17 1.08 24.87
C SER A 182 3.85 0.33 24.64
N MET A 183 3.69 -0.35 23.51
CA MET A 183 2.69 -1.41 23.41
C MET A 183 3.18 -2.64 24.18
N PRO A 184 2.40 -3.23 25.11
CA PRO A 184 2.75 -4.47 25.78
C PRO A 184 2.61 -5.62 24.79
N TYR A 185 3.56 -5.76 23.87
CA TYR A 185 3.77 -7.00 23.17
C TYR A 185 4.39 -7.99 24.16
N PRO A 186 3.85 -9.21 24.31
CA PRO A 186 4.47 -10.23 25.12
C PRO A 186 5.88 -10.47 24.58
N ALA A 187 6.86 -10.51 25.50
CA ALA A 187 8.26 -10.72 25.18
C ALA A 187 8.41 -11.96 24.29
N SER A 188 8.88 -11.76 23.07
CA SER A 188 9.25 -12.88 22.19
C SER A 188 10.48 -13.55 22.77
N GLU A 189 10.28 -14.74 23.36
CA GLU A 189 11.34 -15.70 23.61
C GLU A 189 12.12 -15.99 22.32
N PRO A 190 13.42 -16.33 22.39
CA PRO A 190 14.24 -16.58 21.22
C PRO A 190 13.64 -17.70 20.36
N ALA A 191 13.34 -17.35 19.11
CA ALA A 191 12.65 -18.19 18.15
C ALA A 191 13.34 -19.55 17.94
N ARG A 192 12.62 -20.63 18.27
CA ARG A 192 12.84 -21.95 17.68
C ARG A 192 12.26 -21.94 16.27
N PRO A 193 12.92 -22.56 15.27
CA PRO A 193 12.46 -22.50 13.90
C PRO A 193 11.22 -23.39 13.72
N GLY A 194 10.10 -22.79 13.29
CA GLY A 194 9.04 -23.52 12.60
C GLY A 194 7.63 -23.50 13.20
N SER A 195 7.09 -22.37 13.66
CA SER A 195 5.65 -22.31 13.95
C SER A 195 4.98 -21.02 13.47
N PHE A 196 3.82 -21.19 12.82
CA PHE A 196 2.95 -20.13 12.30
C PHE A 196 1.95 -19.71 13.38
N TYR A 197 1.60 -18.43 13.44
CA TYR A 197 0.73 -17.86 14.48
C TYR A 197 -0.75 -18.25 14.26
N VAL A 198 -1.39 -18.86 15.25
CA VAL A 198 -2.85 -19.13 15.26
C VAL A 198 -3.51 -18.19 16.28
N PRO A 199 -4.54 -17.41 15.90
CA PRO A 199 -5.22 -16.52 16.84
C PRO A 199 -6.14 -17.29 17.80
N PRO A 200 -6.42 -16.78 19.02
CA PRO A 200 -7.14 -17.52 20.05
C PRO A 200 -8.66 -17.50 19.78
N GLY A 201 -9.28 -18.67 19.61
CA GLY A 201 -10.75 -18.76 19.56
C GLY A 201 -11.37 -19.96 18.86
N MET A 202 -10.62 -20.81 18.16
CA MET A 202 -11.18 -22.00 17.51
C MET A 202 -10.42 -23.27 17.90
N ALA A 203 -11.08 -24.12 18.67
CA ALA A 203 -10.72 -25.53 18.76
C ALA A 203 -11.23 -26.22 17.48
N ALA A 204 -10.33 -26.77 16.67
CA ALA A 204 -10.69 -27.69 15.59
C ALA A 204 -9.59 -28.76 15.40
N PRO A 205 -9.97 -29.99 15.01
CA PRO A 205 -9.17 -31.19 15.21
C PRO A 205 -8.09 -31.38 14.13
N SER A 206 -7.01 -32.03 14.55
CA SER A 206 -5.86 -32.44 13.76
C SER A 206 -6.24 -33.27 12.53
N THR A 207 -6.06 -32.74 11.32
CA THR A 207 -5.77 -33.52 10.10
C THR A 207 -5.13 -32.60 9.04
N ALA A 208 -3.81 -32.43 9.11
CA ALA A 208 -3.04 -31.79 8.04
C ALA A 208 -2.20 -32.86 7.33
N VAL A 209 -2.48 -33.07 6.04
CA VAL A 209 -1.68 -33.88 5.12
C VAL A 209 -0.39 -33.14 4.73
N PRO A 210 0.76 -33.83 4.56
CA PRO A 210 2.05 -33.17 4.33
C PRO A 210 2.30 -32.89 2.85
N TYR A 211 2.66 -31.65 2.51
CA TYR A 211 3.19 -31.28 1.19
C TYR A 211 4.70 -31.53 1.10
N PRO A 212 5.23 -31.91 -0.08
CA PRO A 212 6.63 -32.29 -0.24
C PRO A 212 7.56 -31.07 -0.31
N VAL A 213 8.62 -31.09 0.50
CA VAL A 213 9.72 -30.12 0.46
C VAL A 213 10.79 -30.56 -0.53
N GLY A 214 10.80 -29.94 -1.71
CA GLY A 214 11.91 -30.02 -2.68
C GLY A 214 12.61 -28.65 -2.82
N PRO A 215 13.92 -28.60 -3.10
CA PRO A 215 14.68 -27.34 -3.10
C PRO A 215 14.38 -26.51 -4.35
N SER A 216 13.68 -25.39 -4.17
CA SER A 216 13.44 -24.40 -5.22
C SER A 216 14.67 -23.49 -5.40
N SER A 217 15.53 -23.83 -6.35
CA SER A 217 16.50 -22.89 -6.90
C SER A 217 15.83 -22.12 -8.03
N MET A 218 15.30 -20.93 -7.75
CA MET A 218 14.92 -19.96 -8.78
C MET A 218 15.72 -18.66 -8.61
N PRO A 219 16.40 -18.18 -9.67
CA PRO A 219 17.14 -16.93 -9.62
C PRO A 219 16.18 -15.73 -9.68
N MET A 220 16.37 -14.78 -8.78
CA MET A 220 15.66 -13.50 -8.76
C MET A 220 16.05 -12.65 -9.98
N PRO A 221 15.10 -12.02 -10.71
CA PRO A 221 15.44 -11.06 -11.74
C PRO A 221 15.96 -9.76 -11.11
N MET A 222 17.17 -9.36 -11.51
CA MET A 222 17.86 -8.17 -11.00
C MET A 222 17.14 -6.87 -11.40
N ALA A 223 17.03 -5.94 -10.45
CA ALA A 223 16.64 -4.56 -10.69
C ALA A 223 17.83 -3.79 -11.30
N MET A 224 17.72 -3.42 -12.58
CA MET A 224 18.64 -2.48 -13.24
C MET A 224 17.80 -1.51 -14.08
N PHE A 225 17.52 -0.32 -13.56
CA PHE A 225 17.18 0.82 -14.40
C PHE A 225 17.93 2.05 -13.89
N ARG A 226 18.97 2.43 -14.63
CA ARG A 226 19.75 3.67 -14.46
C ARG A 226 19.36 4.61 -15.61
N PRO A 227 18.98 5.87 -15.35
CA PRO A 227 18.61 6.79 -16.42
C PRO A 227 19.85 7.34 -17.15
N PRO A 228 19.71 7.73 -18.44
CA PRO A 228 20.81 8.26 -19.24
C PRO A 228 21.13 9.71 -18.85
N GLN A 229 22.41 10.06 -18.98
CA GLN A 229 22.91 11.44 -18.94
C GLN A 229 22.96 11.95 -20.38
N PHE A 230 22.17 12.97 -20.69
CA PHE A 230 22.43 13.95 -21.75
C PHE A 230 21.98 15.32 -21.25
#